data_AF-A0A373V888-F1
#
_entry.id   AF-A0A373V888-F1
#
_cell.length_a   1.000
_cell.length_b   1.000
_cell.length_c   1.000
_cell.angle_alpha   90.00
_cell.angle_beta   90.00
_cell.angle_gamma   90.00
#
_symmetry.space_group_name_H-M   'P 1'
#
loop_
_entity.id
_entity.type
_entity.pdbx_description
1 polymer ?
#
loop_
_entity_poly.entity_id
_entity_poly.type
_entity_poly.pdbx_seq_one_letter_code
_entity_poly.pdbx_strand_id
1 'polypeptide(L)'
;MNKKLLQQVNSLTSTVDSLNATINAQTQLIAQLNQTIQELKEQLNKNSKNSSKPPSSDGFKKPAPKSLRKASCKKAGGQNGHQGTHLAVITASDKIVKHMPSACEGCPHYQICKGTACIAEKRHVIDAVVTVNVTEHQALELPICMLYGDTRRGAFPSDVKAAVQYGENLQSLA
;
A
#
# COMPACT_ATOMS: atom_id res chain seq x y z
N MET A 1 62.46 -69.68 -9.69
CA MET A 1 61.37 -69.43 -8.72
C MET A 1 61.37 -67.99 -8.19
N ASN A 2 62.51 -67.44 -7.77
CA ASN A 2 62.62 -66.06 -7.22
C ASN A 2 62.13 -64.92 -8.13
N LYS A 3 62.37 -64.97 -9.44
CA LYS A 3 62.02 -63.86 -10.36
C LYS A 3 60.51 -63.63 -10.52
N LYS A 4 59.72 -64.70 -10.48
CA LYS A 4 58.25 -64.66 -10.60
C LYS A 4 57.60 -64.11 -9.33
N LEU A 5 58.11 -64.50 -8.17
CA LEU A 5 57.75 -63.94 -6.86
C LEU A 5 58.02 -62.44 -6.80
N LEU A 6 59.18 -61.99 -7.27
CA LEU A 6 59.54 -60.57 -7.29
C LEU A 6 58.61 -59.72 -8.17
N GLN A 7 58.25 -60.23 -9.37
CA GLN A 7 57.27 -59.57 -10.23
C GLN A 7 55.88 -59.48 -9.58
N GLN A 8 55.47 -60.53 -8.87
CA GLN A 8 54.19 -60.58 -8.20
C GLN A 8 54.12 -59.61 -7.02
N VAL A 9 55.20 -59.50 -6.23
CA VAL A 9 55.34 -58.48 -5.17
C VAL A 9 55.27 -57.07 -5.76
N ASN A 10 56.03 -56.77 -6.81
CA ASN A 10 56.00 -55.44 -7.43
C ASN A 10 54.61 -55.08 -7.96
N SER A 11 53.92 -56.04 -8.60
CA SER A 11 52.55 -55.82 -9.09
C SER A 11 51.58 -55.56 -7.95
N LEU A 12 51.71 -56.27 -6.82
CA LEU A 12 50.89 -56.06 -5.62
C LEU A 12 51.17 -54.70 -4.97
N THR A 13 52.43 -54.28 -4.91
CA THR A 13 52.81 -52.95 -4.41
C THR A 13 52.18 -51.85 -5.27
N SER A 14 52.23 -51.96 -6.60
CA SER A 14 51.60 -50.99 -7.49
C SER A 14 50.07 -50.94 -7.34
N THR A 15 49.39 -52.07 -7.11
CA THR A 15 47.95 -52.05 -6.83
C THR A 15 47.63 -51.42 -5.48
N VAL A 16 48.44 -51.69 -4.45
CA VAL A 16 48.28 -51.04 -3.13
C VAL A 16 48.46 -49.53 -3.25
N ASP A 17 49.46 -49.05 -4.00
CA ASP A 17 49.69 -47.63 -4.22
C ASP A 17 48.51 -46.96 -4.96
N SER A 18 47.97 -47.63 -5.99
CA SER A 18 46.79 -47.15 -6.72
C SER A 18 45.53 -47.10 -5.85
N LEU A 19 45.33 -48.11 -4.98
CA LEU A 19 44.21 -48.13 -4.04
C LEU A 19 44.35 -47.03 -2.99
N ASN A 20 45.55 -46.81 -2.44
CA ASN A 20 45.83 -45.73 -1.50
C ASN A 20 45.58 -44.35 -2.12
N ALA A 21 46.00 -44.14 -3.38
CA ALA A 21 45.69 -42.90 -4.11
C ALA A 21 44.17 -42.68 -4.26
N THR A 22 43.44 -43.76 -4.56
CA THR A 22 41.97 -43.72 -4.68
C THR A 22 41.30 -43.40 -3.34
N ILE A 23 41.74 -44.03 -2.24
CA ILE A 23 41.23 -43.78 -0.88
C ILE A 23 41.48 -42.33 -0.47
N ASN A 24 42.66 -41.79 -0.75
CA ASN A 24 42.99 -40.39 -0.44
C ASN A 24 42.10 -39.42 -1.21
N ALA A 25 41.90 -39.66 -2.51
CA ALA A 25 41.01 -38.84 -3.34
C ALA A 25 39.55 -38.91 -2.84
N GLN A 26 39.07 -40.10 -2.48
CA GLN A 26 37.73 -40.26 -1.92
C GLN A 26 37.57 -39.56 -0.57
N THR A 27 38.59 -39.61 0.29
CA THR A 27 38.57 -38.97 1.61
C THR A 27 38.52 -37.45 1.47
N GLN A 28 39.28 -36.88 0.53
CA GLN A 28 39.22 -35.46 0.20
C GLN A 28 37.83 -35.06 -0.32
N LEU A 29 37.24 -35.85 -1.20
CA LEU A 29 35.91 -35.59 -1.76
C LEU A 29 34.82 -35.69 -0.68
N ILE A 30 34.90 -36.65 0.22
CA ILE A 30 33.98 -36.77 1.37
C ILE A 30 34.10 -35.55 2.28
N ALA A 31 35.32 -35.08 2.55
CA ALA A 31 35.53 -33.88 3.37
C ALA A 31 34.89 -32.63 2.72
N GLN A 32 35.10 -32.44 1.41
CA GLN A 32 34.49 -31.35 0.65
C GLN A 32 32.97 -31.42 0.66
N LEU A 33 32.40 -32.59 0.38
CA LEU A 33 30.95 -32.79 0.40
C LEU A 33 30.35 -32.53 1.77
N ASN A 34 31.00 -33.00 2.84
CA ASN A 34 30.55 -32.75 4.21
C ASN A 34 30.55 -31.26 4.55
N GLN A 35 31.58 -30.52 4.11
CA GLN A 35 31.63 -29.07 4.27
C GLN A 35 30.47 -28.40 3.52
N THR A 36 30.23 -28.76 2.25
CA THR A 36 29.11 -28.19 1.48
C THR A 36 27.76 -28.52 2.10
N ILE A 37 27.57 -29.74 2.62
CA ILE A 37 26.34 -30.14 3.32
C ILE A 37 26.14 -29.28 4.57
N GLN A 38 27.21 -29.01 5.32
CA GLN A 38 27.13 -28.17 6.51
C GLN A 38 26.73 -26.73 6.15
N GLU A 39 27.40 -26.13 5.16
CA GLU A 39 27.10 -24.78 4.68
C GLU A 39 25.65 -24.64 4.19
N LEU A 40 25.17 -25.61 3.40
CA LEU A 40 23.79 -25.64 2.91
C LEU A 40 22.78 -25.81 4.04
N LYS A 41 23.07 -26.66 5.03
CA LYS A 41 22.21 -26.82 6.23
C LYS A 41 22.14 -25.53 7.03
N GLU A 42 23.26 -24.82 7.20
CA GLU A 42 23.28 -23.53 7.87
C GLU A 42 22.48 -22.48 7.10
N GLN A 43 22.57 -22.45 5.77
CA GLN A 43 21.76 -21.55 4.94
C GLN A 43 20.26 -21.82 5.07
N LEU A 44 19.85 -23.09 5.07
CA LEU A 44 18.44 -23.49 5.23
C LEU A 44 17.87 -23.17 6.61
N ASN A 45 18.70 -23.20 7.66
CA ASN A 45 18.28 -22.89 9.03
C ASN A 45 18.18 -21.38 9.33
N LYS A 46 18.64 -20.51 8.43
CA LYS A 46 18.52 -19.04 8.60
C LYS A 46 17.09 -18.57 8.33
N ASN A 47 16.47 -17.96 9.34
CA ASN A 47 15.14 -17.35 9.27
C ASN A 47 15.16 -15.97 9.96
N SER A 48 14.01 -15.28 9.96
CA SER A 48 13.90 -13.95 10.59
C SER A 48 14.19 -13.89 12.09
N LYS A 49 14.16 -15.03 12.80
CA LYS A 49 14.44 -15.08 14.24
C LYS A 49 15.94 -15.13 14.55
N ASN A 50 16.75 -15.69 13.67
CA ASN A 50 18.17 -15.99 13.96
C ASN A 50 19.17 -15.37 12.97
N SER A 51 18.73 -14.60 11.96
CA SER A 51 19.62 -14.09 10.91
C SER A 51 19.42 -12.62 10.53
N SER A 52 18.74 -11.82 11.37
CA SER A 52 18.42 -10.40 11.13
C SER A 52 17.69 -10.11 9.81
N LYS A 53 17.24 -11.15 9.09
CA LYS A 53 16.40 -11.04 7.89
C LYS A 53 15.00 -10.60 8.31
N PRO A 54 14.33 -9.76 7.51
CA PRO A 54 12.98 -9.35 7.83
C PRO A 54 12.02 -10.57 7.73
N PRO A 55 10.98 -10.65 8.58
CA PRO A 55 9.97 -11.74 8.55
C PRO A 55 9.26 -11.91 7.19
N SER A 56 9.27 -10.87 6.34
CA SER A 56 8.78 -10.95 4.97
C SER A 56 9.58 -11.93 4.10
N SER A 57 10.87 -12.14 4.40
CA SER A 57 11.75 -13.07 3.67
C SER A 57 11.47 -14.54 3.99
N ASP A 58 10.75 -14.85 5.07
CA ASP A 58 10.40 -16.23 5.46
C ASP A 58 9.20 -16.78 4.67
N GLY A 59 8.60 -16.01 3.75
CA GLY A 59 7.50 -16.44 2.89
C GLY A 59 6.28 -16.93 3.68
N PHE A 60 5.78 -18.14 3.37
CA PHE A 60 4.67 -18.78 4.09
C PHE A 60 5.07 -19.41 5.43
N LYS A 61 6.37 -19.54 5.72
CA LYS A 61 6.86 -20.08 7.00
C LYS A 61 6.89 -19.01 8.09
N LYS A 62 6.59 -17.75 7.77
CA LYS A 62 6.53 -16.66 8.75
C LYS A 62 5.40 -16.92 9.76
N PRO A 63 5.64 -16.69 11.06
CA PRO A 63 4.58 -16.80 12.05
C PRO A 63 3.47 -15.79 11.76
N ALA A 64 2.21 -16.18 11.99
CA ALA A 64 1.09 -15.26 11.86
C ALA A 64 1.32 -14.03 12.76
N PRO A 65 1.08 -12.80 12.26
CA PRO A 65 1.25 -11.61 13.07
C PRO A 65 0.32 -11.68 14.28
N LYS A 66 0.90 -11.84 15.47
CA LYS A 66 0.15 -11.76 16.72
C LYS A 66 -0.05 -10.29 17.07
N SER A 67 -1.30 -9.90 17.29
CA SER A 67 -1.61 -8.58 17.83
C SER A 67 -0.91 -8.41 19.19
N LEU A 68 -0.12 -7.36 19.33
CA LEU A 68 0.44 -6.94 20.63
C LEU A 68 -0.59 -6.18 21.48
N ARG A 69 -1.79 -5.90 20.95
CA ARG A 69 -2.85 -5.22 21.72
C ARG A 69 -3.32 -6.15 22.83
N LYS A 70 -3.33 -5.61 24.06
CA LYS A 70 -4.06 -6.22 25.17
C LYS A 70 -5.55 -6.16 24.89
N ALA A 71 -6.29 -7.18 25.30
CA ALA A 71 -7.74 -7.18 25.21
C ALA A 71 -8.28 -5.98 25.98
N SER A 72 -8.82 -5.00 25.26
CA SER A 72 -9.63 -3.97 25.87
C SER A 72 -11.00 -4.63 26.08
N CYS A 73 -11.44 -4.83 27.33
CA CYS A 73 -12.79 -5.32 27.61
C CYS A 73 -13.91 -4.36 27.14
N LYS A 74 -13.55 -3.32 26.39
CA LYS A 74 -14.41 -2.35 25.76
C LYS A 74 -15.02 -2.93 24.49
N LYS A 75 -16.32 -2.75 24.32
CA LYS A 75 -16.99 -3.07 23.06
C LYS A 75 -16.44 -2.19 21.94
N ALA A 76 -16.47 -2.70 20.71
CA ALA A 76 -16.19 -1.92 19.53
C ALA A 76 -17.22 -0.77 19.40
N GLY A 77 -16.75 0.44 19.12
CA GLY A 77 -17.58 1.65 19.03
C GLY A 77 -17.26 2.71 20.10
N GLY A 78 -18.05 3.78 20.08
CA GLY A 78 -17.99 4.84 21.10
C GLY A 78 -18.27 4.27 22.48
N GLN A 79 -17.52 4.71 23.50
CA GLN A 79 -17.73 4.24 24.87
C GLN A 79 -18.96 4.92 25.48
N ASN A 80 -19.60 4.25 26.45
CA ASN A 80 -20.70 4.83 27.21
C ASN A 80 -20.28 6.20 27.79
N GLY A 81 -21.06 7.24 27.52
CA GLY A 81 -20.77 8.61 27.92
C GLY A 81 -20.06 9.47 26.86
N HIS A 82 -19.59 8.90 25.75
CA HIS A 82 -19.18 9.73 24.61
C HIS A 82 -20.41 10.36 23.96
N GLN A 83 -20.43 11.69 23.90
CA GLN A 83 -21.40 12.40 23.09
C GLN A 83 -21.14 12.09 21.62
N GLY A 84 -22.18 11.61 20.93
CA GLY A 84 -22.15 11.46 19.49
C GLY A 84 -22.12 12.83 18.81
N THR A 85 -21.23 13.00 17.85
CA THR A 85 -21.24 14.14 16.93
C THR A 85 -22.06 13.76 15.70
N HIS A 86 -23.15 14.50 15.45
CA HIS A 86 -23.92 14.40 14.22
C HIS A 86 -23.63 15.62 13.34
N LEU A 87 -23.80 15.46 12.02
CA LEU A 87 -23.71 16.55 11.07
C LEU A 87 -24.77 17.60 11.42
N ALA A 88 -24.32 18.80 11.79
CA ALA A 88 -25.19 19.90 12.15
C ALA A 88 -25.58 20.70 10.90
N VAL A 89 -26.85 21.03 10.77
CA VAL A 89 -27.33 21.97 9.75
C VAL A 89 -27.10 23.37 10.30
N ILE A 90 -26.09 24.05 9.78
CA ILE A 90 -25.58 25.33 10.29
C ILE A 90 -26.28 26.56 9.69
N THR A 91 -27.07 26.38 8.64
CA THR A 91 -27.75 27.45 7.90
C THR A 91 -29.23 27.15 7.66
N ALA A 92 -30.01 28.18 7.35
CA ALA A 92 -31.40 28.00 6.94
C ALA A 92 -31.48 27.23 5.60
N SER A 93 -32.53 26.42 5.43
CA SER A 93 -32.73 25.67 4.18
C SER A 93 -33.19 26.59 3.06
N ASP A 94 -32.52 26.52 1.90
CA ASP A 94 -32.90 27.31 0.72
C ASP A 94 -34.27 26.90 0.15
N LYS A 95 -34.63 25.62 0.28
CA LYS A 95 -35.89 25.06 -0.18
C LYS A 95 -36.49 24.12 0.85
N ILE A 96 -37.78 24.27 1.10
CA ILE A 96 -38.57 23.37 1.95
C ILE A 96 -39.59 22.64 1.08
N VAL A 97 -39.49 21.32 1.03
CA VAL A 97 -40.48 20.45 0.38
C VAL A 97 -41.26 19.71 1.46
N LYS A 98 -42.59 19.85 1.45
CA LYS A 98 -43.48 19.13 2.37
C LYS A 98 -44.02 17.89 1.67
N HIS A 99 -43.94 16.74 2.32
CA HIS A 99 -44.45 15.47 1.81
C HIS A 99 -45.72 15.08 2.56
N MET A 100 -46.80 14.82 1.82
CA MET A 100 -48.01 14.19 2.37
C MET A 100 -47.86 12.66 2.30
N PRO A 101 -48.57 11.89 3.15
CA PRO A 101 -48.63 10.44 3.00
C PRO A 101 -49.08 10.06 1.59
N SER A 102 -48.40 9.10 0.98
CA SER A 102 -48.71 8.64 -0.39
C SER A 102 -50.15 8.16 -0.52
N ALA A 103 -50.72 7.55 0.52
CA ALA A 103 -52.11 7.12 0.57
C ALA A 103 -53.13 8.27 0.48
N CYS A 104 -52.71 9.53 0.63
CA CYS A 104 -53.57 10.70 0.50
C CYS A 104 -53.55 11.31 -0.91
N GLU A 105 -52.76 10.77 -1.85
CA GLU A 105 -52.79 11.20 -3.25
C GLU A 105 -54.18 10.92 -3.87
N GLY A 106 -54.83 11.95 -4.40
CA GLY A 106 -56.18 11.84 -4.98
C GLY A 106 -57.33 11.77 -3.97
N CYS A 107 -57.07 11.94 -2.66
CA CYS A 107 -58.12 11.95 -1.66
C CYS A 107 -59.06 13.18 -1.82
N PRO A 108 -60.40 12.99 -1.79
CA PRO A 108 -61.36 14.11 -1.84
C PRO A 108 -61.17 15.12 -0.71
N HIS A 109 -60.65 14.70 0.44
CA HIS A 109 -60.41 15.54 1.61
C HIS A 109 -58.99 16.12 1.68
N TYR A 110 -58.18 15.96 0.62
CA TYR A 110 -56.76 16.35 0.63
C TYR A 110 -56.52 17.79 1.12
N GLN A 111 -57.33 18.76 0.67
CA GLN A 111 -57.15 20.16 1.06
C GLN A 111 -57.43 20.40 2.54
N ILE A 112 -58.44 19.73 3.10
CA ILE A 112 -58.79 19.84 4.52
C ILE A 112 -57.67 19.23 5.36
N CYS A 113 -57.22 18.02 5.01
CA CYS A 113 -56.14 17.32 5.71
C CYS A 113 -54.80 18.07 5.61
N LYS A 114 -54.51 18.71 4.46
CA LYS A 114 -53.31 19.52 4.29
C LYS A 114 -53.34 20.78 5.17
N GLY A 115 -54.52 21.36 5.40
CA GLY A 115 -54.71 22.51 6.28
C GLY A 115 -54.51 22.20 7.76
N THR A 116 -54.78 20.96 8.18
CA THR A 116 -54.62 20.51 9.58
C THR A 116 -53.31 19.75 9.84
N ALA A 117 -52.53 19.47 8.80
CA ALA A 117 -51.27 18.73 8.92
C ALA A 117 -50.20 19.51 9.72
N CYS A 118 -49.47 18.79 10.57
CA CYS A 118 -48.33 19.29 11.32
C CYS A 118 -47.02 18.58 10.92
N ILE A 119 -45.88 19.16 11.28
CA ILE A 119 -44.57 18.61 10.94
C ILE A 119 -44.21 17.52 11.96
N ALA A 120 -44.14 16.27 11.52
CA ALA A 120 -43.75 15.13 12.37
C ALA A 120 -42.23 14.93 12.46
N GLU A 121 -41.50 15.12 11.35
CA GLU A 121 -40.05 14.94 11.26
C GLU A 121 -39.46 15.88 10.21
N LYS A 122 -38.16 16.21 10.33
CA LYS A 122 -37.39 16.96 9.32
C LYS A 122 -36.13 16.19 8.94
N ARG A 123 -35.83 16.14 7.65
CA ARG A 123 -34.56 15.63 7.10
C ARG A 123 -33.99 16.66 6.14
N HIS A 124 -32.67 16.78 6.11
CA HIS A 124 -31.95 17.73 5.27
C HIS A 124 -31.08 16.97 4.28
N VAL A 125 -31.18 17.36 3.01
CA VAL A 125 -30.25 16.96 1.96
C VAL A 125 -29.40 18.19 1.69
N ILE A 126 -28.09 18.09 1.95
CA ILE A 126 -27.13 19.16 1.71
C ILE A 126 -26.40 18.81 0.41
N ASP A 127 -26.53 19.68 -0.59
CA ASP A 127 -25.88 19.52 -1.89
C ASP A 127 -25.04 20.76 -2.20
N ALA A 128 -23.97 20.59 -2.95
CA ALA A 128 -23.04 21.65 -3.31
C ALA A 128 -23.05 21.85 -4.84
N VAL A 129 -23.59 22.98 -5.29
CA VAL A 129 -23.54 23.35 -6.71
C VAL A 129 -22.25 24.11 -6.99
N VAL A 130 -21.32 23.47 -7.70
CA VAL A 130 -20.02 24.07 -8.05
C VAL A 130 -20.11 24.71 -9.42
N THR A 131 -19.80 26.02 -9.50
CA THR A 131 -19.60 26.71 -10.77
C THR A 131 -18.12 26.67 -11.15
N VAL A 132 -17.80 26.17 -12.34
CA VAL A 132 -16.41 26.07 -12.82
C VAL A 132 -16.02 27.35 -13.53
N ASN A 133 -15.07 28.08 -12.96
CA ASN A 133 -14.45 29.23 -13.59
C ASN A 133 -13.08 28.84 -14.15
N VAL A 134 -12.84 29.12 -15.42
CA VAL A 134 -11.56 28.82 -16.09
C VAL A 134 -10.82 30.14 -16.34
N THR A 135 -9.64 30.28 -15.73
CA THR A 135 -8.74 31.41 -15.97
C THR A 135 -7.58 30.93 -16.83
N GLU A 136 -7.43 31.50 -18.02
CA GLU A 136 -6.29 31.26 -18.88
C GLU A 136 -5.15 32.22 -18.52
N HIS A 137 -3.98 31.67 -18.20
CA HIS A 137 -2.78 32.48 -17.96
C HIS A 137 -1.93 32.49 -19.24
N GLN A 138 -1.69 33.69 -19.79
CA GLN A 138 -0.88 33.87 -20.99
C GLN A 138 0.43 34.58 -20.66
N ALA A 139 1.55 34.01 -21.10
CA ALA A 139 2.85 34.65 -21.04
C ALA A 139 3.17 35.29 -22.39
N LEU A 140 3.37 36.61 -22.40
CA LEU A 140 3.79 37.33 -23.60
C LEU A 140 5.30 37.19 -23.81
N GLU A 141 5.71 37.20 -25.07
CA GLU A 141 7.10 37.24 -25.48
C GLU A 141 7.37 38.48 -26.33
N LEU A 142 8.40 39.23 -25.97
CA LEU A 142 8.94 40.35 -26.71
C LEU A 142 10.21 39.85 -27.43
N PRO A 143 10.18 39.65 -28.76
CA PRO A 143 11.34 39.16 -29.50
C PRO A 143 12.57 40.06 -29.33
N ILE A 144 12.37 41.38 -29.33
CA ILE A 144 13.41 42.38 -29.11
C ILE A 144 12.86 43.46 -28.16
N CYS A 145 13.42 43.58 -26.96
CA CYS A 145 13.08 44.66 -26.03
C CYS A 145 13.74 45.97 -26.45
N MET A 146 12.97 47.04 -26.63
CA MET A 146 13.49 48.36 -27.05
C MET A 146 14.49 48.98 -26.06
N LEU A 147 14.49 48.57 -24.79
CA LEU A 147 15.39 49.09 -23.76
C LEU A 147 16.69 48.27 -23.61
N TYR A 148 16.59 46.95 -23.74
CA TYR A 148 17.70 46.03 -23.43
C TYR A 148 18.26 45.30 -24.66
N GLY A 149 17.56 45.34 -25.80
CA GLY A 149 17.98 44.71 -27.06
C GLY A 149 17.87 43.18 -27.10
N ASP A 150 17.41 42.53 -26.04
CA ASP A 150 17.28 41.07 -25.91
C ASP A 150 15.82 40.59 -25.93
N THR A 151 15.64 39.27 -26.08
CA THR A 151 14.33 38.63 -26.01
C THR A 151 13.87 38.51 -24.55
N ARG A 152 12.63 38.88 -24.26
CA ARG A 152 12.05 38.84 -22.90
C ARG A 152 10.73 38.08 -22.91
N ARG A 153 10.53 37.18 -21.95
CA ARG A 153 9.28 36.42 -21.77
C ARG A 153 8.69 36.68 -20.39
N GLY A 154 7.37 36.82 -20.33
CA GLY A 154 6.63 36.87 -19.06
C GLY A 154 6.76 35.57 -18.26
N ALA A 155 6.85 35.68 -16.95
CA ALA A 155 6.85 34.53 -16.04
C ALA A 155 5.45 34.31 -15.48
N PHE A 156 5.06 33.04 -15.31
CA PHE A 156 3.83 32.72 -14.60
C PHE A 156 4.00 32.93 -13.09
N PRO A 157 2.91 33.26 -12.37
CA PRO A 157 2.87 33.20 -10.91
C PRO A 157 3.29 31.83 -10.37
N SER A 158 3.83 31.79 -9.15
CA SER A 158 4.42 30.57 -8.55
C SER A 158 3.41 29.42 -8.34
N ASP A 159 2.13 29.76 -8.26
CA ASP A 159 0.99 28.87 -8.12
C ASP A 159 0.56 28.23 -9.44
N VAL A 160 0.93 28.78 -10.61
CA VAL A 160 0.61 28.24 -11.95
C VAL A 160 1.81 27.45 -12.49
N LYS A 161 1.77 26.13 -12.33
CA LYS A 161 2.90 25.21 -12.57
C LYS A 161 2.71 24.28 -13.77
N ALA A 162 1.47 23.99 -14.16
CA ALA A 162 1.15 23.03 -15.21
C ALA A 162 0.29 23.68 -16.31
N ALA A 163 0.28 23.05 -17.50
CA ALA A 163 -0.54 23.49 -18.63
C ALA A 163 -2.06 23.47 -18.30
N VAL A 164 -2.48 22.51 -17.46
CA VAL A 164 -3.83 22.46 -16.88
C VAL A 164 -3.68 22.05 -15.42
N GLN A 165 -4.32 22.79 -14.51
CA GLN A 165 -4.33 22.49 -13.07
C GLN A 165 -5.64 22.95 -12.44
N TYR A 166 -6.06 22.29 -11.35
CA TYR A 166 -7.16 22.78 -10.53
C TYR A 166 -6.74 24.02 -9.73
N GLY A 167 -7.64 24.99 -9.59
CA GLY A 167 -7.45 26.11 -8.67
C GLY A 167 -7.58 25.68 -7.20
N GLU A 168 -7.10 26.51 -6.28
CA GLU A 168 -7.03 26.20 -4.83
C GLU A 168 -8.36 25.73 -4.24
N ASN A 169 -9.47 26.38 -4.62
CA ASN A 169 -10.81 26.03 -4.14
C ASN A 169 -11.18 24.57 -4.45
N LEU A 170 -10.87 24.08 -5.67
CA LEU A 170 -11.15 22.69 -6.07
C LEU A 170 -10.12 21.70 -5.52
N GLN A 171 -8.86 22.11 -5.36
CA GLN A 171 -7.84 21.25 -4.74
C GLN A 171 -8.19 20.89 -3.29
N SER A 172 -8.84 21.81 -2.55
CA SER A 172 -9.27 21.55 -1.17
C SER A 172 -10.41 20.54 -1.03
N LEU A 173 -11.07 20.17 -2.13
CA LEU A 173 -12.18 19.22 -2.19
C LEU A 173 -11.73 17.79 -2.60
N ALA A 174 -10.48 17.62 -3.07
CA ALA A 174 -9.93 16.35 -3.54
C ALA A 174 -9.17 15.59 -2.42
#